data_AF-A0A7R9ZI15-F1
#
_entry.id   AF-A0A7R9ZI15-F1
#
_cell.length_a   1.000
_cell.length_b   1.000
_cell.length_c   1.000
_cell.angle_alpha   90.00
_cell.angle_beta   90.00
_cell.angle_gamma   90.00
#
_symmetry.space_group_name_H-M   'P 1'
#
loop_
_entity.id
_entity.type
_entity.pdbx_description
1 polymer ?
#
loop_
_entity_poly.entity_id
_entity_poly.type
_entity_poly.pdbx_seq_one_letter_code
_entity_poly.pdbx_strand_id
1 'polypeptide(L)'
;AAFVITDLQPGSRYFVRVAAENGEMGTGSFASTSPSSAIPRAAPPPPLGATLGVLDKNALEVSWADSRALDPYVSSYLVESFTKSSFVSSSYSFFGAQEVVEISTSGLGLSGGWFLLKFGDLSYQLPGTVKA
;
A
#
# COMPACT_ATOMS: atom_id res chain seq x y z
N ALA A 1 -29.84 -3.78 4.67
CA ALA A 1 -28.91 -4.79 4.11
C ALA A 1 -27.87 -4.06 3.27
N ALA A 2 -26.64 -4.57 3.23
CA ALA A 2 -25.55 -4.04 2.40
C ALA A 2 -24.95 -5.19 1.59
N PHE A 3 -24.43 -4.90 0.40
CA PHE A 3 -23.77 -5.86 -0.47
C PHE A 3 -22.39 -5.33 -0.86
N VAL A 4 -21.38 -6.20 -0.88
CA VAL A 4 -20.02 -5.86 -1.29
C VAL A 4 -19.76 -6.45 -2.66
N ILE A 5 -19.43 -5.59 -3.63
CA ILE A 5 -19.03 -6.01 -4.97
C ILE A 5 -17.51 -6.27 -4.94
N THR A 6 -17.09 -7.50 -5.19
CA THR A 6 -15.68 -7.92 -5.23
C THR A 6 -15.14 -7.98 -6.66
N ASP A 7 -13.83 -8.24 -6.80
CA ASP A 7 -13.18 -8.55 -8.09
C ASP A 7 -13.30 -7.44 -9.15
N LEU A 8 -13.39 -6.18 -8.72
CA LEU A 8 -13.35 -5.02 -9.60
C LEU A 8 -11.92 -4.72 -10.05
N GLN A 9 -11.78 -4.32 -11.31
CA GLN A 9 -10.49 -3.91 -11.85
C GLN A 9 -10.11 -2.51 -11.33
N PRO A 10 -8.97 -2.33 -10.65
CA PRO A 10 -8.48 -1.02 -10.24
C PRO A 10 -8.32 -0.07 -11.44
N GLY A 11 -8.59 1.21 -11.23
CA GLY A 11 -8.48 2.23 -12.28
C GLY A 11 -9.65 2.27 -13.27
N SER A 12 -10.53 1.26 -13.27
CA SER A 12 -11.73 1.23 -14.11
C SER A 12 -12.91 1.94 -13.45
N ARG A 13 -13.66 2.75 -14.20
CA ARG A 13 -14.85 3.44 -13.68
C ARG A 13 -16.03 2.50 -13.69
N TYR A 14 -16.67 2.33 -12.53
CA TYR A 14 -17.87 1.53 -12.36
C TYR A 14 -19.08 2.40 -12.04
N PHE A 15 -20.23 2.03 -12.61
CA PHE A 15 -21.55 2.55 -12.31
C PHE A 15 -22.35 1.43 -11.67
N VAL A 16 -23.09 1.72 -10.60
CA VAL A 16 -23.95 0.76 -9.92
C VAL A 16 -25.39 1.23 -10.02
N ARG A 17 -26.33 0.30 -10.10
CA ARG A 17 -27.77 0.58 -10.03
C ARG A 17 -28.44 -0.55 -9.25
N VAL A 18 -29.50 -0.22 -8.54
CA VAL A 18 -30.24 -1.19 -7.70
C VAL A 18 -31.71 -1.12 -8.09
N ALA A 19 -32.37 -2.26 -8.22
CA ALA A 19 -33.82 -2.35 -8.39
C ALA A 19 -34.39 -3.32 -7.35
N ALA A 20 -35.61 -3.06 -6.90
CA ALA A 20 -36.35 -4.00 -6.06
C ALA A 20 -37.08 -5.01 -6.94
N GLU A 21 -37.13 -6.27 -6.53
CA GLU A 21 -37.85 -7.33 -7.22
C GLU A 21 -38.82 -8.02 -6.25
N ASN A 22 -40.04 -8.28 -6.70
CA ASN A 22 -41.01 -9.11 -5.97
C ASN A 22 -41.71 -10.10 -6.93
N GLY A 23 -42.34 -11.13 -6.36
CA GLY A 23 -42.93 -12.22 -7.16
C GLY A 23 -44.19 -11.84 -7.95
N GLU A 24 -44.88 -10.75 -7.59
CA GLU A 24 -46.16 -10.35 -8.20
C GLU A 24 -45.98 -9.34 -9.34
N MET A 25 -45.05 -8.39 -9.18
CA MET A 25 -44.81 -7.29 -10.10
C MET A 25 -43.45 -7.36 -10.79
N GLY A 26 -42.59 -8.33 -10.45
CA GLY A 26 -41.25 -8.47 -11.00
C GLY A 26 -40.29 -7.37 -10.54
N THR A 27 -39.31 -7.06 -11.39
CA THR A 27 -38.28 -6.04 -11.11
C THR A 27 -38.80 -4.63 -11.38
N GLY A 28 -38.71 -3.76 -10.37
CA GLY A 28 -39.05 -2.35 -10.46
C GLY A 28 -38.00 -1.50 -11.19
N SER A 29 -38.20 -0.18 -11.17
CA SER A 29 -37.26 0.78 -11.78
C SER A 29 -35.92 0.83 -11.05
N PHE A 30 -34.85 1.07 -11.80
CA PHE A 30 -33.50 1.25 -11.24
C PHE A 30 -33.38 2.56 -10.47
N ALA A 31 -32.87 2.47 -9.24
CA ALA A 31 -32.47 3.61 -8.43
C ALA A 31 -31.09 4.13 -8.86
N SER A 32 -30.94 5.45 -8.87
CA SER A 32 -29.65 6.11 -9.05
C SER A 32 -28.81 5.95 -7.78
N THR A 33 -27.49 5.75 -7.94
CA THR A 33 -26.57 5.66 -6.80
C THR A 33 -25.93 7.01 -6.49
N SER A 34 -25.60 7.20 -5.21
CA SER A 34 -24.73 8.29 -4.75
C SER A 34 -23.49 7.66 -4.10
N PRO A 35 -22.27 7.84 -4.64
CA PRO A 35 -21.96 8.58 -5.86
C PRO A 35 -22.48 7.88 -7.14
N SER A 36 -22.60 8.62 -8.24
CA SER A 36 -23.07 8.09 -9.53
C SER A 36 -22.09 7.09 -10.15
N SER A 37 -20.81 7.18 -9.78
CA SER A 37 -19.78 6.23 -10.14
C SER A 37 -18.63 6.27 -9.14
N ALA A 38 -17.84 5.20 -9.12
CA ALA A 38 -16.60 5.13 -8.39
C ALA A 38 -15.51 4.53 -9.27
N ILE A 39 -14.25 4.86 -8.98
CA ILE A 39 -13.09 4.21 -9.60
C ILE A 39 -12.33 3.50 -8.46
N PRO A 40 -12.41 2.17 -8.36
CA PRO A 40 -11.64 1.41 -7.39
C PRO A 40 -10.14 1.71 -7.50
N ARG A 41 -9.48 1.72 -6.35
CA ARG A 41 -8.05 1.96 -6.22
C ARG A 41 -7.42 0.70 -5.64
N ALA A 42 -6.22 0.38 -6.08
CA ALA A 42 -5.37 -0.63 -5.47
C ALA A 42 -3.96 -0.08 -5.34
N ALA A 43 -3.17 -0.67 -4.44
CA ALA A 43 -1.75 -0.39 -4.39
C ALA A 43 -1.09 -0.81 -5.71
N PRO A 44 -0.11 -0.05 -6.21
CA PRO A 44 0.68 -0.46 -7.36
C PRO A 44 1.38 -1.80 -7.07
N PRO A 45 1.53 -2.69 -8.06
CA PRO A 45 2.38 -3.86 -7.92
C PRO A 45 3.84 -3.47 -7.68
N PRO A 46 4.62 -4.29 -6.97
CA PRO A 46 6.03 -4.01 -6.71
C PRO A 46 6.83 -3.93 -8.02
N PRO A 47 8.00 -3.25 -8.05
CA PRO A 47 8.91 -3.27 -9.19
C PRO A 47 9.34 -4.69 -9.59
N LEU A 48 9.76 -4.87 -10.83
CA LEU A 48 10.23 -6.15 -11.36
C LEU A 48 11.75 -6.17 -11.50
N GLY A 49 12.35 -7.32 -11.18
CA GLY A 49 13.74 -7.60 -11.54
C GLY A 49 14.75 -6.59 -10.99
N ALA A 50 14.63 -6.22 -9.71
CA ALA A 50 15.60 -5.33 -9.08
C ALA A 50 17.00 -5.97 -9.11
N THR A 51 17.97 -5.24 -9.68
CA THR A 51 19.37 -5.64 -9.77
C THR A 51 20.26 -4.60 -9.11
N LEU A 52 21.38 -5.06 -8.56
CA LEU A 52 22.38 -4.24 -7.89
C LEU A 52 23.73 -4.40 -8.60
N GLY A 53 24.34 -3.29 -9.01
CA GLY A 53 25.70 -3.22 -9.54
C GLY A 53 26.61 -2.43 -8.60
N VAL A 54 27.89 -2.79 -8.55
CA VAL A 54 28.92 -1.98 -7.86
C VAL A 54 29.59 -1.11 -8.91
N LEU A 55 29.42 0.22 -8.82
CA LEU A 55 30.17 1.15 -9.65
C LEU A 55 31.59 1.31 -9.10
N ASP A 56 31.68 1.62 -7.81
CA ASP A 56 32.95 1.76 -7.09
C ASP A 56 32.76 1.57 -5.57
N LYS A 57 33.80 1.88 -4.79
CA LYS A 57 33.79 1.74 -3.32
C LYS A 57 32.73 2.58 -2.59
N ASN A 58 32.15 3.58 -3.25
CA ASN A 58 31.21 4.56 -2.69
C ASN A 58 29.88 4.62 -3.46
N ALA A 59 29.73 3.91 -4.58
CA ALA A 59 28.55 4.01 -5.44
C ALA A 59 28.02 2.63 -5.85
N LEU A 60 26.69 2.48 -5.74
CA LEU A 60 25.93 1.33 -6.20
C LEU A 60 24.94 1.76 -7.29
N GLU A 61 24.81 0.96 -8.34
CA GLU A 61 23.72 1.08 -9.31
C GLU A 61 22.56 0.22 -8.85
N VAL A 62 21.38 0.80 -8.73
CA VAL A 62 20.15 0.03 -8.52
C VAL A 62 19.27 0.26 -9.74
N SER A 63 18.88 -0.82 -10.40
CA SER A 63 17.97 -0.77 -11.55
C SER A 63 16.84 -1.77 -11.38
N TRP A 64 15.65 -1.40 -11.85
CA TRP A 64 14.47 -2.25 -11.87
C TRP A 64 13.64 -1.89 -13.09
N ALA A 65 12.72 -2.78 -13.46
CA ALA A 65 11.69 -2.46 -14.44
C ALA A 65 10.40 -2.09 -13.71
N ASP A 66 9.68 -1.11 -14.26
CA ASP A 66 8.32 -0.84 -13.82
C ASP A 66 7.47 -2.09 -14.04
N SER A 67 6.71 -2.49 -13.03
CA SER A 67 5.68 -3.52 -13.17
C SER A 67 4.51 -3.09 -14.08
N ARG A 68 4.56 -1.86 -14.59
CA ARG A 68 3.43 -1.12 -15.14
C ARG A 68 3.67 -0.55 -16.54
N ALA A 69 3.89 -1.44 -17.49
CA ALA A 69 3.28 -1.23 -18.82
C ALA A 69 1.73 -1.07 -18.77
N LEU A 70 1.08 -1.16 -17.58
CA LEU A 70 -0.38 -1.29 -17.43
C LEU A 70 -1.07 -0.37 -16.43
N ASP A 71 -0.38 0.53 -15.70
CA ASP A 71 -1.11 1.38 -14.76
C ASP A 71 -0.44 2.81 -14.71
N PRO A 72 -1.18 3.93 -14.84
CA PRO A 72 -0.62 5.29 -15.07
C PRO A 72 -0.43 6.20 -13.83
N TYR A 73 -0.21 5.62 -12.65
CA TYR A 73 -0.31 6.24 -11.31
C TYR A 73 0.85 5.88 -10.37
N VAL A 74 1.93 5.22 -10.83
CA VAL A 74 3.17 5.20 -10.03
C VAL A 74 3.82 6.56 -10.18
N SER A 75 3.90 7.33 -9.09
CA SER A 75 4.52 8.66 -9.09
C SER A 75 6.00 8.62 -8.73
N SER A 76 6.42 7.64 -7.94
CA SER A 76 7.77 7.53 -7.39
C SER A 76 8.02 6.14 -6.81
N TYR A 77 9.30 5.82 -6.61
CA TYR A 77 9.77 4.63 -5.91
C TYR A 77 10.47 5.03 -4.61
N LEU A 78 10.30 4.23 -3.57
CA LEU A 78 11.10 4.30 -2.35
C LEU A 78 12.24 3.30 -2.48
N VAL A 79 13.48 3.78 -2.35
CA VAL A 79 14.69 2.95 -2.33
C VAL A 79 15.31 3.05 -0.95
N GLU A 80 15.45 1.91 -0.28
CA GLU A 80 16.03 1.82 1.05
C GLU A 80 17.28 0.95 1.01
N SER A 81 18.29 1.32 1.79
CA SER A 81 19.55 0.58 1.91
C SER A 81 19.90 0.41 3.37
N PHE A 82 20.36 -0.79 3.74
CA PHE A 82 20.70 -1.09 5.12
C PHE A 82 21.96 -1.95 5.19
N THR A 83 22.79 -1.70 6.19
CA THR A 83 23.91 -2.59 6.53
C THR A 83 23.41 -3.65 7.48
N LYS A 84 23.67 -4.92 7.15
CA LYS A 84 23.36 -6.05 8.02
C LYS A 84 23.93 -5.83 9.42
N SER A 85 23.06 -5.91 10.43
CA SER A 85 23.50 -5.87 11.83
C SER A 85 24.28 -7.13 12.18
N SER A 86 25.38 -6.99 12.93
CA SER A 86 26.12 -8.12 13.51
C SER A 86 25.41 -8.74 14.72
N PHE A 87 24.32 -8.13 15.21
CA PHE A 87 23.54 -8.58 16.35
C PHE A 87 22.07 -8.72 15.98
N VAL A 88 21.49 -9.88 16.26
CA VAL A 88 20.04 -10.10 16.21
C VAL A 88 19.47 -9.70 17.57
N SER A 89 18.38 -8.92 17.60
CA SER A 89 17.60 -8.72 18.82
C SER A 89 16.12 -8.92 18.52
N SER A 90 15.31 -9.08 19.57
CA SER A 90 13.84 -9.13 19.46
C SER A 90 13.21 -7.86 18.88
N SER A 91 13.99 -6.79 18.68
CA SER A 91 13.51 -5.48 18.24
C SER A 91 14.13 -5.00 16.93
N TYR A 92 15.07 -5.76 16.34
CA TYR A 92 15.71 -5.42 15.07
C TYR A 92 15.55 -6.56 14.07
N SER A 93 15.02 -6.23 12.90
CA SER A 93 15.20 -7.07 11.72
C SER A 93 16.69 -7.10 11.35
N PHE A 94 17.16 -8.22 10.79
CA PHE A 94 18.55 -8.40 10.31
C PHE A 94 19.01 -7.30 9.32
N PHE A 95 18.04 -6.54 8.81
CA PHE A 95 18.14 -5.47 7.84
C PHE A 95 17.93 -4.07 8.44
N GLY A 96 18.07 -3.87 9.76
CA GLY A 96 18.11 -2.54 10.36
C GLY A 96 16.78 -1.76 10.41
N ALA A 97 15.70 -2.32 9.86
CA ALA A 97 14.35 -1.81 10.10
C ALA A 97 13.85 -2.25 11.49
N GLN A 98 13.26 -1.31 12.24
CA GLN A 98 12.55 -1.62 13.47
C GLN A 98 11.21 -2.25 13.08
N GLU A 99 11.13 -3.57 13.11
CA GLU A 99 9.99 -4.34 12.56
C GLU A 99 8.91 -4.65 13.62
N VAL A 100 9.17 -4.37 14.91
CA VAL A 100 8.23 -4.66 16.00
C VAL A 100 7.97 -3.41 16.83
N VAL A 101 6.72 -2.93 16.79
CA VAL A 101 6.17 -1.98 17.77
C VAL A 101 5.43 -2.79 18.81
N GLU A 102 6.04 -3.00 19.97
CA GLU A 102 5.39 -3.65 21.11
C GLU A 102 4.58 -2.63 21.89
N ILE A 103 3.25 -2.81 21.94
CA ILE A 103 2.35 -2.00 22.75
C ILE A 103 1.89 -2.85 23.94
N SER A 104 2.33 -2.49 25.14
CA SER A 104 1.88 -3.14 26.37
C SER A 104 1.03 -2.18 27.21
N THR A 105 -0.15 -2.65 27.62
CA THR A 105 -1.05 -1.95 28.56
C THR A 105 -1.00 -2.54 29.97
N SER A 106 -0.08 -3.48 30.22
CA SER A 106 0.03 -4.18 31.51
C SER A 106 0.30 -3.18 32.65
N GLY A 107 -0.50 -3.25 33.71
CA GLY A 107 -0.31 -2.42 34.91
C GLY A 107 -0.87 -0.99 34.82
N LEU A 108 -1.46 -0.59 33.70
CA LEU A 108 -1.98 0.77 33.51
C LEU A 108 -3.45 0.94 33.90
N GLY A 109 -4.16 -0.14 34.26
CA GLY A 109 -5.57 -0.06 34.68
C GLY A 109 -6.55 0.40 33.58
N LEU A 110 -6.14 0.30 32.31
CA LEU A 110 -6.96 0.73 31.18
C LEU A 110 -8.08 -0.28 30.91
N SER A 111 -9.32 0.20 30.85
CA SER A 111 -10.51 -0.60 30.48
C SER A 111 -10.84 -0.52 28.98
N GLY A 112 -10.18 0.37 28.24
CA GLY A 112 -10.33 0.55 26.80
C GLY A 112 -9.66 1.85 26.31
N GLY A 113 -9.55 2.00 24.98
CA GLY A 113 -8.97 3.17 24.34
C GLY A 113 -8.56 2.89 22.89
N TRP A 114 -8.04 3.91 22.21
CA TRP A 114 -7.52 3.81 20.85
C TRP A 114 -6.10 4.35 20.83
N PHE A 115 -5.23 3.74 20.04
CA PHE A 115 -3.91 4.28 19.72
C PHE A 115 -3.84 4.55 18.21
N LEU A 116 -3.00 5.51 17.83
CA LEU A 116 -2.70 5.81 16.43
C LEU A 116 -1.32 5.25 16.10
N LEU A 117 -1.25 4.24 15.23
CA LEU A 117 0.00 3.87 14.59
C LEU A 117 0.22 4.80 13.39
N LYS A 118 1.33 5.53 13.41
CA LYS A 118 1.79 6.30 12.26
C LYS A 118 3.01 5.60 11.66
N PHE A 119 2.93 5.27 10.38
CA PHE A 119 4.07 4.85 9.57
C PHE A 119 4.54 6.07 8.73
N GLY A 120 5.86 6.39 8.72
CA GLY A 120 6.51 7.53 8.04
C GLY A 120 6.86 8.74 8.94
N ASP A 121 7.85 9.63 8.72
CA ASP A 121 8.97 9.71 7.76
C ASP A 121 10.30 9.67 8.56
N LEU A 122 11.21 8.74 8.24
CA LEU A 122 12.64 8.91 8.47
C LEU A 122 13.31 8.93 7.10
N SER A 123 13.09 10.01 6.37
CA SER A 123 13.73 10.24 5.07
C SER A 123 15.21 10.57 5.30
N TYR A 124 16.07 9.57 5.46
CA TYR A 124 17.49 9.78 5.19
C TYR A 124 17.63 9.84 3.67
N GLN A 125 17.66 11.06 3.11
CA GLN A 125 18.07 11.23 1.72
C GLN A 125 19.45 10.62 1.56
N LEU A 126 19.55 9.55 0.77
CA LEU A 126 20.85 9.08 0.29
C LEU A 126 21.45 10.20 -0.57
N PRO A 127 22.75 10.51 -0.44
CA PRO A 127 23.39 11.45 -1.34
C PRO A 127 23.31 10.91 -2.78
N GLY A 128 22.55 11.61 -3.63
CA GLY A 128 22.34 11.23 -5.02
C GLY A 128 21.35 12.16 -5.72
N THR A 129 21.55 12.41 -7.01
CA THR A 129 20.61 13.18 -7.84
C THR A 129 19.80 12.20 -8.68
N VAL A 130 18.49 12.09 -8.44
CA VAL A 130 17.58 11.40 -9.38
C VAL A 130 17.32 12.37 -10.54
N LYS A 131 17.82 12.05 -11.72
CA LYS A 131 17.42 12.77 -12.95
C LYS A 131 16.20 12.07 -13.54
N ALA A 132 15.18 12.87 -13.85
CA ALA A 132 14.01 12.46 -14.62
C ALA A 132 14.38 12.19 -16.08
#